data_AF-A0A3S4E5B4-F1
#
_entry.id   AF-A0A3S4E5B4-F1
#
_cell.length_a   1.000
_cell.length_b   1.000
_cell.length_c   1.000
_cell.angle_alpha   90.00
_cell.angle_beta   90.00
_cell.angle_gamma   90.00
#
_symmetry.space_group_name_H-M   'P 1'
#
loop_
_entity.id
_entity.type
_entity.pdbx_description
1 polymer ?
#
loop_
_entity_poly.entity_id
_entity_poly.type
_entity_poly.pdbx_seq_one_letter_code
_entity_poly.pdbx_strand_id
1 'polypeptide(L)'
;MAGSERPENGAAADLCRSAEENEKTAEDYLGEPVTEAVITVPAYFNDAQRQATKDAGRIAGLEVKRIINEPTAAALAYGLDKEVGNRTIAVYDLGWRYLRYFDHRNRRR
;
A
#
# COMPACT_ATOMS: atom_id res chain seq x y z
N MET A 1 -21.93 5.06 -14.52
CA MET A 1 -20.74 4.37 -13.96
C MET A 1 -20.88 4.41 -12.45
N ALA A 2 -20.67 3.27 -11.78
CA ALA A 2 -21.25 2.94 -10.48
C ALA A 2 -20.87 3.93 -9.36
N GLY A 3 -21.89 4.51 -8.72
CA GLY A 3 -21.76 5.22 -7.46
C GLY A 3 -21.64 4.21 -6.32
N SER A 4 -20.43 3.76 -6.02
CA SER A 4 -20.13 3.17 -4.72
C SER A 4 -20.00 4.31 -3.72
N GLU A 5 -20.92 4.38 -2.75
CA GLU A 5 -20.84 5.36 -1.66
C GLU A 5 -19.46 5.29 -1.00
N ARG A 6 -18.78 6.44 -0.91
CA ARG A 6 -17.47 6.53 -0.30
C ARG A 6 -17.60 6.18 1.19
N PRO A 7 -16.76 5.28 1.72
CA PRO A 7 -16.81 4.96 3.13
C PRO A 7 -16.42 6.19 3.95
N GLU A 8 -17.32 6.65 4.84
CA GLU A 8 -17.08 7.83 5.65
C GLU A 8 -16.11 7.58 6.81
N ASN A 9 -16.06 6.35 7.35
CA ASN A 9 -15.26 5.99 8.52
C ASN A 9 -14.75 4.54 8.48
N GLY A 10 -13.71 4.25 9.26
CA GLY A 10 -13.16 2.90 9.46
C GLY A 10 -12.03 2.52 8.49
N ALA A 11 -11.60 1.26 8.55
CA ALA A 11 -10.40 0.79 7.84
C ALA A 11 -10.47 0.96 6.31
N ALA A 12 -11.67 0.85 5.72
CA ALA A 12 -11.86 1.09 4.29
C ALA A 12 -11.68 2.57 3.92
N ALA A 13 -12.13 3.50 4.78
CA ALA A 13 -11.95 4.94 4.58
C ALA A 13 -10.48 5.35 4.74
N ASP A 14 -9.76 4.76 5.69
CA ASP A 14 -8.32 4.98 5.87
C ASP A 14 -7.53 4.47 4.66
N LEU A 15 -7.90 3.31 4.12
CA LEU A 15 -7.29 2.77 2.89
C LEU A 15 -7.55 3.66 1.67
N CYS A 16 -8.79 4.15 1.49
CA CYS A 16 -9.13 5.04 0.39
C CYS A 16 -8.30 6.32 0.44
N ARG A 17 -8.24 6.98 1.61
CA ARG A 17 -7.41 8.18 1.78
C ARG A 17 -5.95 7.93 1.47
N SER A 18 -5.40 6.80 1.92
CA SER A 18 -4.02 6.43 1.63
C SER A 18 -3.79 6.22 0.13
N ALA A 19 -4.75 5.63 -0.59
CA ALA A 19 -4.66 5.45 -2.03
C ALA A 19 -4.70 6.78 -2.79
N GLU A 20 -5.60 7.69 -2.42
CA GLU A 20 -5.73 9.04 -3.00
C GLU A 20 -4.46 9.88 -2.74
N GLU A 21 -3.91 9.83 -1.53
CA GLU A 21 -2.66 10.53 -1.19
C GLU A 21 -1.47 10.04 -2.04
N ASN A 22 -1.38 8.72 -2.25
CA ASN A 22 -0.32 8.13 -3.06
C ASN A 22 -0.48 8.43 -4.56
N GLU A 23 -1.72 8.39 -5.07
CA GLU A 23 -2.04 8.80 -6.44
C GLU A 23 -1.59 10.23 -6.69
N LYS A 24 -2.06 11.18 -5.86
CA LYS A 24 -1.71 12.59 -6.02
C LYS A 24 -0.20 12.83 -5.98
N THR A 25 0.49 12.16 -5.05
CA THR A 25 1.95 12.25 -4.96
C THR A 25 2.64 11.73 -6.22
N ALA A 26 2.12 10.67 -6.82
CA ALA A 26 2.64 10.12 -8.06
C ALA A 26 2.35 11.03 -9.26
N GLU A 27 1.15 11.59 -9.37
CA GLU A 27 0.78 12.56 -10.41
C GLU A 27 1.62 13.83 -10.33
N ASP A 28 1.83 14.37 -9.12
CA ASP A 28 2.68 15.54 -8.89
C ASP A 28 4.14 15.27 -9.31
N TYR A 29 4.62 14.03 -9.16
CA TYR A 29 5.96 13.62 -9.56
C TYR A 29 6.09 13.38 -11.07
N LEU A 30 5.09 12.75 -11.70
CA LEU A 30 5.11 12.37 -13.12
C LEU A 30 4.64 13.50 -14.05
N GLY A 31 3.80 14.41 -13.55
CA GLY A 31 3.18 15.49 -14.34
C GLY A 31 2.04 15.02 -15.25
N GLU A 32 1.55 13.79 -15.07
CA GLU A 32 0.48 13.17 -15.85
C GLU A 32 -0.46 12.35 -14.95
N PRO A 33 -1.73 12.15 -15.35
CA PRO A 33 -2.69 11.45 -14.52
C PRO A 33 -2.36 9.97 -14.34
N VAL A 34 -2.57 9.45 -13.13
CA VAL A 34 -2.33 8.04 -12.79
C VAL A 34 -3.65 7.30 -12.73
N THR A 35 -3.88 6.40 -13.70
CA THR A 35 -5.18 5.72 -13.84
C THR A 35 -5.15 4.24 -13.44
N GLU A 36 -3.96 3.64 -13.34
CA GLU A 36 -3.78 2.22 -13.08
C GLU A 36 -2.79 2.00 -11.94
N ALA A 37 -3.05 1.00 -11.09
CA ALA A 37 -2.20 0.73 -9.93
C ALA A 37 -2.02 -0.77 -9.66
N VAL A 38 -0.83 -1.11 -9.17
CA VAL A 38 -0.57 -2.37 -8.45
C VAL A 38 -0.42 -2.02 -6.97
N ILE A 39 -1.21 -2.67 -6.12
CA ILE A 39 -1.23 -2.37 -4.68
C ILE A 39 -0.64 -3.54 -3.91
N THR A 40 0.24 -3.23 -2.96
CA THR A 40 0.83 -4.21 -2.04
C THR A 40 -0.03 -4.35 -0.79
N VAL A 41 -0.12 -5.57 -0.25
CA VAL A 41 -0.78 -5.84 1.05
C VAL A 41 0.07 -6.77 1.91
N PRO A 42 -0.16 -6.78 3.24
CA PRO A 42 0.52 -7.72 4.12
C PRO A 42 0.23 -9.17 3.73
N ALA A 43 1.24 -10.05 3.85
CA ALA A 43 1.10 -11.44 3.44
C ALA A 43 0.00 -12.21 4.20
N TYR A 44 -0.34 -11.77 5.41
CA TYR A 44 -1.39 -12.36 6.24
C TYR A 44 -2.81 -11.88 5.91
N PHE A 45 -2.98 -10.96 4.95
CA PHE A 45 -4.32 -10.53 4.52
C PHE A 45 -5.09 -11.67 3.87
N ASN A 46 -6.31 -11.89 4.36
CA ASN A 46 -7.26 -12.82 3.76
C ASN A 46 -7.97 -12.21 2.53
N ASP A 47 -8.77 -13.02 1.84
CA ASP A 47 -9.43 -12.61 0.60
C ASP A 47 -10.38 -11.42 0.79
N ALA A 48 -11.08 -11.34 1.92
CA ALA A 48 -11.99 -10.23 2.21
C ALA A 48 -11.22 -8.90 2.36
N GLN A 49 -10.08 -8.92 3.07
CA GLN A 49 -9.22 -7.74 3.24
C GLN A 49 -8.56 -7.32 1.92
N ARG A 50 -8.18 -8.28 1.07
CA ARG A 50 -7.68 -8.01 -0.29
C ARG A 50 -8.74 -7.38 -1.17
N GLN A 51 -9.98 -7.88 -1.09
CA GLN A 51 -11.09 -7.32 -1.84
C GLN A 51 -11.41 -5.90 -1.39
N ALA A 52 -11.45 -5.65 -0.08
CA ALA A 52 -11.61 -4.31 0.48
C ALA A 52 -10.51 -3.34 0.00
N THR A 53 -9.27 -3.81 -0.09
CA THR A 53 -8.15 -3.02 -0.64
C THR A 53 -8.35 -2.69 -2.11
N LYS A 54 -8.78 -3.67 -2.91
CA LYS A 54 -9.07 -3.48 -4.33
C LYS A 54 -10.23 -2.48 -4.54
N ASP A 55 -11.25 -2.57 -3.71
CA ASP A 55 -12.40 -1.68 -3.77
C ASP A 55 -12.04 -0.27 -3.33
N ALA A 56 -11.19 -0.12 -2.32
CA ALA A 56 -10.64 1.18 -1.93
C ALA A 56 -9.89 1.86 -3.07
N GLY A 57 -9.03 1.12 -3.79
CA GLY A 57 -8.35 1.65 -4.98
C GLY A 57 -9.31 2.11 -6.07
N ARG A 58 -10.38 1.33 -6.33
CA ARG A 58 -11.42 1.72 -7.31
C ARG A 58 -12.19 2.97 -6.88
N ILE A 59 -12.52 3.09 -5.60
CA ILE A 59 -13.22 4.26 -5.05
C ILE A 59 -12.35 5.52 -5.16
N ALA A 60 -11.02 5.37 -5.00
CA ALA A 60 -10.04 6.42 -5.23
C ALA A 60 -9.89 6.81 -6.71
N GLY A 61 -10.45 6.05 -7.66
CA GLY A 61 -10.34 6.33 -9.09
C GLY A 61 -9.28 5.51 -9.82
N LEU A 62 -8.60 4.60 -9.13
CA LEU A 62 -7.54 3.76 -9.69
C LEU A 62 -8.09 2.43 -10.22
N GLU A 63 -7.66 2.04 -11.43
CA GLU A 63 -7.84 0.68 -11.91
C GLU A 63 -6.80 -0.24 -11.27
N VAL A 64 -7.21 -0.98 -10.24
CA VAL A 64 -6.34 -1.93 -9.53
C VAL A 64 -6.09 -3.18 -10.38
N LYS A 65 -4.95 -3.21 -11.07
CA LYS A 65 -4.54 -4.31 -11.95
C LYS A 65 -4.20 -5.59 -11.19
N ARG A 66 -3.50 -5.45 -10.05
CA ARG A 66 -3.08 -6.58 -9.23
C ARG A 66 -2.92 -6.18 -7.77
N ILE A 67 -3.30 -7.10 -6.87
CA ILE A 67 -2.91 -7.07 -5.47
C ILE A 67 -1.74 -8.04 -5.30
N ILE A 68 -0.62 -7.58 -4.79
CA ILE A 68 0.57 -8.41 -4.52
C ILE A 68 0.93 -8.39 -3.04
N ASN A 69 1.63 -9.42 -2.57
CA ASN A 69 2.11 -9.43 -1.19
C ASN A 69 3.32 -8.51 -1.07
N GLU A 70 3.38 -7.70 -0.02
CA GLU A 70 4.53 -6.85 0.31
C GLU A 70 5.88 -7.59 0.25
N PRO A 71 6.06 -8.76 0.90
CA PRO A 71 7.35 -9.45 0.82
C PRO A 71 7.70 -9.93 -0.60
N THR A 72 6.69 -10.25 -1.42
CA THR A 72 6.90 -10.61 -2.82
C THR A 72 7.31 -9.39 -3.64
N ALA A 73 6.67 -8.24 -3.41
CA ALA A 73 7.00 -6.98 -4.08
C ALA A 73 8.44 -6.54 -3.76
N ALA A 74 8.84 -6.62 -2.49
CA ALA A 74 10.20 -6.31 -2.05
C ALA A 74 11.24 -7.27 -2.67
N ALA A 75 10.93 -8.57 -2.74
CA ALA A 75 11.81 -9.55 -3.38
C ALA A 75 11.95 -9.30 -4.89
N LEU A 76 10.86 -8.94 -5.58
CA LEU A 76 10.88 -8.58 -7.00
C LEU A 76 11.71 -7.32 -7.25
N ALA A 77 11.52 -6.28 -6.43
CA ALA A 77 12.31 -5.04 -6.51
C ALA A 77 13.81 -5.29 -6.31
N TYR A 78 14.18 -6.15 -5.35
CA TYR A 78 15.58 -6.52 -5.13
C TYR A 78 16.19 -7.34 -6.27
N GLY A 79 15.38 -8.19 -6.92
CA GLY A 79 15.80 -9.11 -7.97
C GLY A 79 15.84 -8.55 -9.39
N LEU A 80 15.16 -7.42 -9.66
CA LEU A 80 14.98 -6.86 -11.00
C LEU A 80 16.29 -6.54 -11.75
N ASP A 81 17.34 -6.12 -11.03
CA ASP A 81 18.66 -5.77 -11.62
C ASP A 81 19.77 -6.80 -11.32
N LYS A 82 19.44 -7.98 -10.78
CA LYS A 82 20.44 -8.98 -10.38
C LYS A 82 20.39 -10.22 -11.26
N GLU A 83 21.56 -10.73 -11.65
CA GLU A 83 21.70 -11.93 -12.48
C GLU A 83 20.86 -13.11 -11.94
N VAL A 84 20.18 -13.75 -12.88
CA VAL A 84 19.22 -14.84 -12.68
C VAL A 84 19.90 -16.06 -12.06
N GLY A 85 19.47 -16.46 -10.87
CA GLY A 85 19.91 -17.67 -10.17
C GLY A 85 19.07 -17.91 -8.90
N ASN A 86 19.05 -19.15 -8.41
CA ASN A 86 18.33 -19.47 -7.16
C ASN A 86 18.99 -18.75 -5.97
N ARG A 87 18.26 -17.83 -5.35
CA ARG A 87 18.69 -17.11 -4.15
C ARG A 87 17.59 -17.16 -3.10
N THR A 88 17.98 -17.35 -1.85
CA THR A 88 17.08 -17.19 -0.71
C THR A 88 17.13 -15.74 -0.25
N ILE A 89 15.98 -15.07 -0.25
CA ILE A 89 15.85 -13.67 0.19
C ILE A 89 14.97 -13.65 1.43
N ALA A 90 15.49 -13.09 2.53
CA ALA A 90 14.69 -12.78 3.70
C ALA A 90 14.18 -11.34 3.59
N VAL A 91 12.88 -11.14 3.68
CA VAL A 91 12.26 -9.81 3.71
C VAL A 91 11.72 -9.57 5.11
N TYR A 92 12.21 -8.53 5.76
CA TYR A 92 11.69 -8.03 7.03
C TYR A 92 10.86 -6.78 6.75
N ASP A 93 9.55 -6.93 6.80
CA ASP A 93 8.61 -5.83 6.69
C ASP A 93 8.28 -5.29 8.09
N LEU A 94 8.85 -4.13 8.39
CA LEU A 94 8.67 -3.42 9.65
C LEU A 94 7.77 -2.20 9.41
N GLY A 95 6.51 -2.44 9.05
CA GLY A 95 5.56 -1.38 8.72
C GLY A 95 5.53 -0.21 9.73
N TRP A 96 5.15 0.98 9.23
CA TRP A 96 5.11 2.26 9.96
C TRP A 96 4.39 2.24 11.32
N ARG A 97 3.48 1.28 11.54
CA ARG A 97 2.77 1.11 12.81
C ARG A 97 3.66 0.60 13.96
N TYR A 98 4.81 -0.03 13.67
CA TYR A 98 5.75 -0.51 14.69
C TYR A 98 6.83 0.51 15.07
N LEU A 99 7.03 1.56 14.27
CA LEU A 99 7.95 2.65 14.57
C LEU A 99 7.22 3.80 15.29
N ARG A 100 6.72 3.55 16.51
CA ARG A 100 6.54 4.66 17.46
C ARG A 100 7.85 4.89 18.19
N TYR A 101 8.48 6.03 17.90
CA TYR A 101 9.49 6.62 18.76
C TYR A 101 8.93 6.75 20.19
N PHE A 102 9.62 6.14 21.15
CA PHE A 102 9.49 6.49 22.57
C PHE A 102 10.20 7.83 22.76
N ASP A 103 9.47 8.95 22.68
CA ASP A 103 10.00 10.23 23.17
C ASP A 103 9.91 10.23 24.70
N HIS A 104 11.06 10.18 25.37
CA HIS A 104 11.16 10.15 26.82
C HIS A 104 11.39 11.55 27.43
N ARG A 105 10.77 12.59 26.87
CA ARG A 105 10.78 13.93 27.45
C ARG A 105 9.43 14.33 28.02
N ASN A 106 9.12 13.80 29.21
CA ASN A 106 8.54 14.61 30.29
C ASN A 106 8.57 13.84 31.61
N ARG A 107 9.70 13.94 32.30
CA ARG A 107 9.74 13.97 33.77
C ARG A 107 10.14 15.38 34.18
N ARG A 108 9.47 15.88 35.23
CA ARG A 108 9.47 17.25 35.83
C ARG A 108 8.32 18.09 35.24
N ARG A 109 7.32 18.53 36.00
CA ARG A 109 7.19 18.81 37.44
C ARG A 109 5.90 18.25 38.00
#